data_AF-A0AAN7ABG4-F1
#
_entry.id   AF-A0AAN7ABG4-F1
#
_cell.length_a   1.000
_cell.length_b   1.000
_cell.length_c   1.000
_cell.angle_alpha   90.00
_cell.angle_beta   90.00
_cell.angle_gamma   90.00
#
_symmetry.space_group_name_H-M   'P 1'
#
loop_
_entity.id
_entity.type
_entity.pdbx_description
1 polymer ?
#
loop_
_entity_poly.entity_id
_entity_poly.type
_entity_poly.pdbx_seq_one_letter_code
_entity_poly.pdbx_strand_id
1 'polypeptide(L)'
;MSTAAIPRFLLPQGGLIWRRLSPTNTSPVVLVRFSSTTKQPQDGKPLVLEKPERFVPPSHGSRLPGSRRSTLGDGPRHYGGDLSEAELKAQARKEYPMTPPPEGTWAHWFFAQKWVHITVTLGTLTALSIWTFTLNYKHNTPFGDMLPPMAEFFWHPISSTRALVEVIQLNEAHNTARIQEKRRKLVEDVAKRTAYRRAHGLPEEYGMFGLKKATVDPDQVFGTDGDKKREQEAVVDDASPIAAEPKRLTDEQQKEMVGELKKKWLGIF
;
A
#
# COMPACT_ATOMS: atom_id res chain seq x y z
N MET A 1 -1.05 -8.09 -47.20
CA MET A 1 0.35 -8.29 -46.79
C MET A 1 0.37 -8.32 -45.27
N SER A 2 0.62 -9.50 -44.68
CA SER A 2 0.50 -9.72 -43.24
C SER A 2 1.82 -9.38 -42.53
N THR A 3 1.81 -8.40 -41.63
CA THR A 3 2.98 -8.02 -40.83
C THR A 3 3.14 -9.01 -39.68
N ALA A 4 4.18 -9.84 -39.72
CA ALA A 4 4.49 -10.78 -38.64
C ALA A 4 4.93 -9.99 -37.38
N ALA A 5 4.04 -9.90 -36.39
CA ALA A 5 4.36 -9.34 -35.08
C ALA A 5 5.11 -10.39 -34.25
N ILE A 6 6.40 -10.17 -34.03
CA ILE A 6 7.25 -11.06 -33.22
C ILE A 6 6.75 -11.01 -31.77
N PRO A 7 6.40 -12.16 -31.16
CA PRO A 7 5.90 -12.17 -29.80
C PRO A 7 7.01 -11.83 -28.78
N ARG A 8 6.65 -11.03 -27.77
CA ARG A 8 7.57 -10.38 -26.81
C ARG A 8 8.44 -11.31 -25.97
N PHE A 9 8.16 -12.61 -25.92
CA PHE A 9 8.98 -13.60 -25.21
C PHE A 9 10.20 -14.06 -26.01
N LEU A 10 10.27 -13.76 -27.31
CA LEU A 10 11.45 -14.02 -28.16
C LEU A 10 12.47 -12.88 -28.14
N LEU A 11 12.16 -11.76 -27.47
CA LEU A 11 13.10 -10.68 -27.23
C LEU A 11 13.83 -10.97 -25.90
N PRO A 12 15.17 -10.86 -25.83
CA PRO A 12 15.90 -11.03 -24.58
C PRO A 12 15.44 -9.97 -23.57
N GLN A 13 14.63 -10.39 -22.60
CA GLN A 13 14.22 -9.54 -21.49
C GLN A 13 15.43 -9.32 -20.58
N GLY A 14 16.07 -8.16 -20.71
CA GLY A 14 17.00 -7.60 -19.72
C GLY A 14 18.26 -8.43 -19.45
N GLY A 15 19.28 -8.30 -20.31
CA GLY A 15 20.60 -8.85 -20.05
C GLY A 15 21.18 -8.37 -18.70
N LEU A 16 21.72 -9.31 -17.92
CA LEU A 16 22.45 -9.11 -16.65
C LEU A 16 23.62 -8.11 -16.73
N ILE A 17 24.00 -7.71 -17.93
CA ILE A 17 25.03 -6.70 -18.25
C ILE A 17 24.62 -5.25 -17.95
N TRP A 18 23.34 -4.97 -17.63
CA TRP A 18 22.88 -3.63 -17.22
C TRP A 18 22.70 -3.44 -15.71
N ARG A 19 23.08 -4.43 -14.88
CA ARG A 19 23.08 -4.28 -13.42
C ARG A 19 24.34 -3.51 -12.99
N ARG A 20 24.26 -2.18 -12.92
CA ARG A 20 25.27 -1.37 -12.22
C ARG A 20 25.32 -1.83 -10.76
N LEU A 21 26.51 -2.27 -10.35
CA LEU A 21 26.88 -2.53 -8.97
C LEU A 21 26.61 -1.26 -8.14
N SER A 22 25.67 -1.34 -7.22
CA SER A 22 25.50 -0.36 -6.15
C SER A 22 26.63 -0.60 -5.14
N PRO A 23 27.57 0.34 -4.89
CA PRO A 23 28.51 0.17 -3.80
C PRO A 23 27.76 0.26 -2.48
N THR A 24 27.72 -0.86 -1.76
CA THR A 24 27.36 -0.90 -0.34
C THR A 24 28.35 -0.04 0.43
N ASN A 25 27.85 1.02 1.04
CA ASN A 25 28.61 1.97 1.85
C ASN A 25 28.96 1.31 3.20
N THR A 26 29.94 0.42 3.21
CA THR A 26 30.59 -0.08 4.43
C THR A 26 31.82 0.76 4.68
N SER A 27 31.70 1.77 5.54
CA SER A 27 32.84 2.51 6.07
C SER A 27 33.70 1.59 6.94
N PRO A 28 35.00 1.36 6.64
CA PRO A 28 35.90 0.86 7.67
C PRO A 28 36.24 2.02 8.61
N VAL A 29 35.91 1.86 9.89
CA VAL A 29 36.44 2.70 10.97
C VAL A 29 37.94 2.41 11.07
N VAL A 30 38.76 3.23 10.39
CA VAL A 30 40.21 3.18 10.53
C VAL A 30 40.60 4.12 11.67
N LEU A 31 40.84 3.53 12.85
CA LEU A 31 41.38 4.21 14.02
C LEU A 31 42.90 4.41 13.83
N VAL A 32 43.32 5.43 13.06
CA VAL A 32 44.75 5.78 12.97
C VAL A 32 45.13 6.66 14.15
N ARG A 33 45.74 6.07 15.18
CA ARG A 33 46.47 6.81 16.22
C ARG A 33 47.83 7.22 15.66
N PHE A 34 48.05 8.51 15.42
CA PHE A 34 49.39 9.03 15.20
C PHE A 34 50.06 9.24 16.57
N SER A 35 50.69 8.17 17.09
CA SER A 35 51.65 8.27 18.19
C SER A 35 53.02 8.55 17.61
N SER A 36 53.46 9.81 17.63
CA SER A 36 54.85 10.16 17.36
C SER A 36 55.66 9.98 18.65
N THR A 37 56.21 8.77 18.87
CA THR A 37 57.32 8.61 19.81
C THR A 37 58.58 9.08 19.09
N THR A 38 58.95 10.34 19.29
CA THR A 38 60.24 10.86 18.85
C THR A 38 61.34 10.24 19.70
N LYS A 39 61.89 9.10 19.28
CA LYS A 39 63.22 8.68 19.70
C LYS A 39 64.22 9.55 18.93
N GLN A 40 64.80 10.53 19.60
CA GLN A 40 65.96 11.29 19.14
C GLN A 40 67.10 10.30 18.82
N PRO A 41 67.66 10.28 17.60
CA PRO A 41 68.91 9.58 17.34
C PRO A 41 70.03 10.38 18.01
N GLN A 42 70.69 9.74 18.98
CA GLN A 42 71.93 10.24 19.55
C GLN A 42 73.04 10.02 18.55
N ASP A 43 73.31 11.01 17.73
CA ASP A 43 74.59 11.26 17.07
C ASP A 43 74.40 12.52 16.20
N GLY A 44 75.03 13.63 16.60
CA GLY A 44 74.80 15.00 16.12
C GLY A 44 75.17 15.29 14.66
N LYS A 45 74.71 14.46 13.72
CA LYS A 45 74.79 14.69 12.28
C LYS A 45 73.41 15.17 11.80
N PRO A 46 73.29 16.31 11.09
CA PRO A 46 72.00 16.75 10.58
C PRO A 46 71.43 15.71 9.61
N LEU A 47 70.19 15.28 9.83
CA LEU A 47 69.47 14.36 8.96
C LEU A 47 69.15 15.08 7.64
N VAL A 48 70.09 15.06 6.68
CA VAL A 48 69.86 15.63 5.35
C VAL A 48 68.99 14.64 4.58
N LEU A 49 67.73 15.02 4.35
CA LEU A 49 66.78 14.26 3.56
C LEU A 49 67.26 14.24 2.10
N GLU A 50 67.66 13.07 1.59
CA GLU A 50 68.07 12.93 0.20
C GLU A 50 66.93 13.36 -0.73
N LYS A 51 67.26 14.15 -1.76
CA LYS A 51 66.28 14.64 -2.71
C LYS A 51 65.63 13.43 -3.40
N PRO A 52 64.29 13.37 -3.50
CA PRO A 52 63.63 12.23 -4.13
C PRO A 52 64.09 12.09 -5.58
N GLU A 53 64.50 10.89 -5.97
CA GLU A 53 65.07 10.62 -7.31
C GLU A 53 64.11 10.93 -8.47
N ARG A 54 62.80 11.04 -8.21
CA ARG A 54 61.81 11.29 -9.25
C ARG A 54 60.63 12.13 -8.75
N PHE A 55 60.32 13.18 -9.50
CA PHE A 55 59.13 14.02 -9.27
C PHE A 55 57.87 13.22 -9.59
N VAL A 56 57.16 12.77 -8.55
CA VAL A 56 55.79 12.25 -8.68
C VAL A 56 54.87 13.46 -8.49
N PRO A 57 54.21 13.95 -9.56
CA PRO A 57 53.28 15.06 -9.39
C PRO A 57 52.21 14.63 -8.37
N PRO A 58 51.76 15.54 -7.51
CA PRO A 58 50.71 15.21 -6.55
C PRO A 58 49.52 14.65 -7.33
N SER A 59 49.20 13.37 -7.12
CA SER A 59 47.98 12.77 -7.66
C SER A 59 46.84 13.60 -7.11
N HIS A 60 46.13 14.35 -7.97
CA HIS A 60 44.97 15.12 -7.55
C HIS A 60 44.04 14.16 -6.81
N GLY A 61 43.90 14.36 -5.49
CA GLY A 61 43.01 13.53 -4.69
C GLY A 61 41.59 13.66 -5.25
N SER A 62 40.82 12.59 -5.23
CA SER A 62 39.40 12.58 -5.61
C SER A 62 38.51 13.53 -4.78
N ARG A 63 39.10 14.24 -3.83
CA ARG A 63 38.45 15.25 -3.01
C ARG A 63 38.64 16.62 -3.65
N LEU A 64 37.53 17.17 -4.13
CA LEU A 64 37.42 18.57 -4.55
C LEU A 64 38.13 19.47 -3.52
N PRO A 65 39.00 20.40 -3.95
CA PRO A 65 39.67 21.35 -3.07
C PRO A 65 38.64 22.36 -2.55
N GLY A 66 37.87 21.97 -1.53
CA GLY A 66 36.83 22.81 -0.97
C GLY A 66 36.19 22.26 0.30
N SER A 67 36.10 20.94 0.44
CA SER A 67 35.38 20.35 1.59
C SER A 67 36.14 20.39 2.93
N ARG A 68 37.47 20.59 2.94
CA ARG A 68 38.28 20.60 4.18
C ARG A 68 38.60 22.00 4.73
N ARG A 69 38.21 23.07 4.04
CA ARG A 69 38.32 24.46 4.53
C ARG A 69 36.96 25.03 4.97
N SER A 70 35.97 24.17 5.18
CA SER A 70 34.66 24.52 5.75
C SER A 70 34.58 24.23 7.26
N THR A 71 35.71 24.08 7.95
CA THR A 71 35.74 23.95 9.42
C THR A 71 35.29 25.24 10.14
N LEU A 72 34.91 26.26 9.37
CA LEU A 72 34.25 27.48 9.79
C LEU A 72 33.09 27.79 8.82
N GLY A 73 32.14 26.86 8.65
CA GLY A 73 30.77 27.12 8.13
C GLY A 73 30.55 27.61 6.69
N ASP A 74 31.55 28.18 6.02
CA ASP A 74 31.33 28.90 4.77
C ASP A 74 31.50 27.97 3.57
N GLY A 75 30.49 27.95 2.70
CA GLY A 75 30.50 27.23 1.43
C GLY A 75 31.52 27.78 0.42
N PRO A 76 31.40 27.40 -0.87
CA PRO A 76 32.27 27.89 -1.94
C PRO A 76 32.30 29.42 -1.97
N ARG A 77 33.44 30.01 -1.58
CA ARG A 77 33.58 31.47 -1.49
C ARG A 77 33.43 32.10 -2.87
N HIS A 78 32.37 32.89 -3.03
CA HIS A 78 32.20 33.74 -4.19
C HIS A 78 33.29 34.82 -4.17
N TYR A 79 33.95 35.04 -5.29
CA TYR A 79 35.07 35.98 -5.41
C TYR A 79 34.69 37.46 -5.16
N GLY A 80 33.40 37.75 -4.94
CA GLY A 80 32.87 39.09 -4.63
C GLY A 80 32.59 39.39 -3.15
N GLY A 81 32.93 38.48 -2.23
CA GLY A 81 32.55 38.61 -0.81
C GLY A 81 31.12 38.14 -0.52
N ASP A 82 30.67 38.36 0.71
CA ASP A 82 29.32 37.97 1.14
C ASP A 82 28.28 38.93 0.54
N LEU A 83 27.21 38.36 -0.04
CA LEU A 83 26.14 39.18 -0.61
C LEU A 83 25.41 39.95 0.49
N SER A 84 25.09 41.21 0.22
CA SER A 84 24.20 41.97 1.10
C SER A 84 22.80 41.34 1.12
N GLU A 85 22.07 41.52 2.22
CA GLU A 85 20.69 41.00 2.34
C GLU A 85 19.75 41.53 1.23
N ALA A 86 20.00 42.75 0.76
CA ALA A 86 19.26 43.35 -0.34
C ALA A 86 19.53 42.65 -1.67
N GLU A 87 20.79 42.30 -1.94
CA GLU A 87 21.19 41.57 -3.14
C GLU A 87 20.70 40.13 -3.13
N LEU A 88 20.72 39.45 -1.97
CA LEU A 88 20.15 38.11 -1.82
C LEU A 88 18.64 38.10 -2.14
N LYS A 89 17.88 39.06 -1.62
CA LYS A 89 16.45 39.21 -1.94
C LYS A 89 16.23 39.53 -3.41
N ALA A 90 17.09 40.34 -4.03
CA ALA A 90 17.01 40.66 -5.44
C ALA A 90 17.31 39.41 -6.30
N GLN A 91 18.32 38.62 -5.94
CA GLN A 91 18.70 37.40 -6.63
C GLN A 91 17.62 36.32 -6.51
N ALA A 92 16.97 36.18 -5.35
CA ALA A 92 15.87 35.25 -5.15
C ALA A 92 14.64 35.54 -6.03
N ARG A 93 14.47 36.80 -6.47
CA ARG A 93 13.37 37.22 -7.35
C ARG A 93 13.73 37.21 -8.84
N LYS A 94 15.00 36.97 -9.20
CA LYS A 94 15.41 36.92 -10.61
C LYS A 94 14.92 35.63 -11.25
N GLU A 95 14.16 35.79 -12.32
CA GLU A 95 13.68 34.70 -13.14
C GLU A 95 14.69 34.44 -14.26
N TYR A 96 15.14 33.19 -14.39
CA TYR A 96 16.02 32.78 -15.48
C TYR A 96 15.33 31.69 -16.32
N PRO A 97 15.67 31.60 -17.62
CA PRO A 97 15.20 30.49 -18.45
C PRO A 97 15.65 29.15 -17.85
N MET A 98 14.77 28.15 -17.84
CA MET A 98 15.03 26.78 -17.35
C MET A 98 15.31 26.63 -15.84
N THR A 99 15.20 27.69 -15.05
CA THR A 99 15.22 27.60 -13.58
C THR A 99 13.79 27.52 -13.04
N PRO A 100 13.57 26.91 -11.86
CA PRO A 100 12.25 26.99 -11.22
C PRO A 100 11.86 28.46 -10.97
N PRO A 101 10.56 28.75 -10.97
CA PRO A 101 10.07 30.11 -10.73
C PRO A 101 10.49 30.61 -9.34
N PRO A 102 10.75 31.93 -9.20
CA PRO A 102 11.24 32.51 -7.95
C PRO A 102 10.17 32.47 -6.85
N GLU A 103 10.61 32.47 -5.60
CA GLU A 103 9.75 32.44 -4.42
C GLU A 103 8.77 33.62 -4.39
N GLY A 104 7.53 33.38 -3.96
CA GLY A 104 6.47 34.39 -3.94
C GLY A 104 5.72 34.59 -5.25
N THR A 105 6.10 33.88 -6.32
CA THR A 105 5.27 33.79 -7.54
C THR A 105 4.20 32.70 -7.41
N TRP A 106 3.08 32.86 -8.14
CA TRP A 106 2.02 31.84 -8.17
C TRP A 106 2.52 30.50 -8.73
N ALA A 107 3.39 30.55 -9.75
CA ALA A 107 3.99 29.35 -10.33
C ALA A 107 4.85 28.60 -9.30
N HIS A 108 5.68 29.32 -8.53
CA HIS A 108 6.45 28.72 -7.44
C HIS A 108 5.55 28.09 -6.38
N TRP A 109 4.46 28.77 -6.00
CA TRP A 109 3.47 28.19 -5.10
C TRP A 109 2.88 26.90 -5.66
N PHE A 110 2.39 26.90 -6.91
CA PHE A 110 1.78 25.71 -7.51
C PHE A 110 2.75 24.52 -7.54
N PHE A 111 4.00 24.73 -7.96
CA PHE A 111 5.00 23.66 -8.05
C PHE A 111 5.58 23.22 -6.69
N ALA A 112 5.71 24.13 -5.72
CA ALA A 112 6.27 23.81 -4.41
C ALA A 112 5.24 23.18 -3.44
N GLN A 113 3.94 23.46 -3.62
CA GLN A 113 2.90 22.95 -2.73
C GLN A 113 2.60 21.47 -2.96
N LYS A 114 3.05 20.61 -2.04
CA LYS A 114 2.81 19.16 -2.07
C LYS A 114 1.32 18.80 -2.05
N TRP A 115 0.51 19.56 -1.31
CA TRP A 115 -0.92 19.33 -1.19
C TRP A 115 -1.67 19.53 -2.51
N VAL A 116 -1.26 20.48 -3.35
CA VAL A 116 -1.85 20.69 -4.67
C VAL A 116 -1.61 19.46 -5.56
N HIS A 117 -0.39 18.93 -5.56
CA HIS A 117 -0.07 17.72 -6.31
C HIS A 117 -0.81 16.50 -5.79
N ILE A 118 -0.90 16.33 -4.47
CA ILE A 118 -1.64 15.22 -3.85
C ILE A 118 -3.13 15.32 -4.19
N THR A 119 -3.74 16.50 -4.08
CA THR A 119 -5.18 16.68 -4.37
C THR A 119 -5.49 16.49 -5.85
N VAL A 120 -4.63 16.96 -6.76
CA VAL A 120 -4.79 16.75 -8.21
C VAL A 120 -4.59 15.27 -8.57
N THR A 121 -3.51 14.64 -8.11
CA THR A 121 -3.24 13.23 -8.44
C THR A 121 -4.25 12.28 -7.79
N LEU A 122 -4.52 12.44 -6.50
CA LEU A 122 -5.50 11.61 -5.81
C LEU A 122 -6.91 11.91 -6.31
N GLY A 123 -7.26 13.18 -6.51
CA GLY A 123 -8.57 13.59 -7.02
C GLY A 123 -8.86 13.09 -8.43
N THR A 124 -7.88 13.12 -9.33
CA THR A 124 -8.05 12.55 -10.67
C THR A 124 -8.19 11.03 -10.63
N LEU A 125 -7.38 10.33 -9.83
CA LEU A 125 -7.49 8.88 -9.68
C LEU A 125 -8.81 8.45 -9.02
N THR A 126 -9.29 9.17 -8.00
CA THR A 126 -10.57 8.85 -7.36
C THR A 126 -11.74 9.12 -8.29
N ALA A 127 -11.73 10.23 -9.04
CA ALA A 127 -12.76 10.52 -10.03
C ALA A 127 -12.81 9.46 -11.15
N LEU A 128 -11.64 9.03 -11.67
CA LEU A 128 -11.57 7.97 -12.68
C LEU A 128 -12.05 6.61 -12.12
N SER A 129 -11.69 6.31 -10.88
CA SER A 129 -12.13 5.09 -10.18
C SER A 129 -13.65 5.07 -10.03
N ILE A 130 -14.26 6.16 -9.55
CA ILE A 130 -15.71 6.27 -9.42
C ILE A 130 -16.37 6.16 -10.81
N TRP A 131 -15.86 6.86 -11.82
CA TRP A 131 -16.41 6.83 -13.18
C TRP A 131 -16.40 5.41 -13.79
N THR A 132 -15.26 4.74 -13.72
CA THR A 132 -15.11 3.36 -14.23
C THR A 132 -15.95 2.37 -13.42
N PHE A 133 -16.03 2.53 -12.10
CA PHE A 133 -16.92 1.74 -11.25
C PHE A 133 -18.38 1.90 -11.66
N THR A 134 -18.87 3.13 -11.86
CA THR A 134 -20.24 3.40 -12.28
C THR A 134 -20.53 2.79 -13.65
N LEU A 135 -19.63 2.92 -14.62
CA LEU A 135 -19.79 2.29 -15.94
C LEU A 135 -19.83 0.76 -15.85
N ASN A 136 -18.92 0.17 -15.08
CA ASN A 136 -18.86 -1.27 -14.89
C ASN A 136 -20.11 -1.81 -14.17
N TYR A 137 -20.61 -1.07 -13.18
CA TYR A 137 -21.83 -1.41 -12.46
C TYR A 137 -23.05 -1.36 -13.39
N LYS A 138 -23.19 -0.29 -14.19
CA LYS A 138 -24.28 -0.16 -15.17
C LYS A 138 -24.29 -1.30 -16.20
N HIS A 139 -23.12 -1.77 -16.61
CA HIS A 139 -23.01 -2.84 -17.61
C HIS A 139 -23.26 -4.25 -17.05
N ASN A 140 -22.81 -4.53 -15.83
CA ASN A 140 -22.82 -5.91 -15.29
C ASN A 140 -24.03 -6.21 -14.40
N THR A 141 -24.75 -5.21 -13.93
CA THR A 141 -25.89 -5.41 -13.03
C THR A 141 -27.22 -5.37 -13.79
N PRO A 142 -28.20 -6.21 -13.40
CA PRO A 142 -29.51 -6.22 -14.04
C PRO A 142 -30.37 -4.99 -13.68
N PHE A 143 -29.93 -4.17 -12.74
CA PHE A 143 -30.64 -2.98 -12.25
C PHE A 143 -29.97 -1.67 -12.72
N GLY A 144 -29.10 -1.73 -13.74
CA GLY A 144 -28.37 -0.56 -14.25
C GLY A 144 -29.26 0.58 -14.74
N ASP A 145 -30.45 0.25 -15.25
CA ASP A 145 -31.42 1.22 -15.78
C ASP A 145 -32.19 1.97 -14.68
N MET A 146 -32.17 1.46 -13.45
CA MET A 146 -32.83 2.07 -12.29
C MET A 146 -31.96 3.15 -11.62
N LEU A 147 -30.72 3.32 -12.08
CA LEU A 147 -29.82 4.33 -11.52
C LEU A 147 -30.22 5.75 -11.97
N PRO A 148 -30.21 6.73 -11.06
CA PRO A 148 -30.47 8.11 -11.43
C PRO A 148 -29.42 8.61 -12.45
N PRO A 149 -29.81 9.41 -13.45
CA PRO A 149 -28.87 10.00 -14.37
C PRO A 149 -27.89 10.91 -13.63
N MET A 150 -26.63 10.95 -14.07
CA MET A 150 -25.56 11.72 -13.42
C MET A 150 -25.90 13.22 -13.28
N ALA A 151 -26.75 13.76 -14.16
CA ALA A 151 -27.21 15.14 -14.08
C ALA A 151 -28.14 15.40 -12.87
N GLU A 152 -28.97 14.42 -12.49
CA GLU A 152 -29.90 14.54 -11.37
C GLU A 152 -29.15 14.60 -10.03
N PHE A 153 -27.97 13.97 -9.94
CA PHE A 153 -27.10 14.06 -8.76
C PHE A 153 -26.69 15.50 -8.42
N PHE A 154 -26.50 16.36 -9.43
CA PHE A 154 -26.11 17.76 -9.21
C PHE A 154 -27.27 18.64 -8.73
N TRP A 155 -28.50 18.39 -9.19
CA TRP A 155 -29.68 19.17 -8.81
C TRP A 155 -30.32 18.66 -7.52
N HIS A 156 -30.32 17.35 -7.33
CA HIS A 156 -30.95 16.66 -6.20
C HIS A 156 -30.02 15.58 -5.62
N PRO A 157 -28.96 15.99 -4.88
CA PRO A 157 -27.96 15.05 -4.37
C PRO A 157 -28.55 14.08 -3.34
N ILE A 158 -29.50 14.53 -2.52
CA ILE A 158 -30.08 13.70 -1.44
C ILE A 158 -31.04 12.63 -2.00
N SER A 159 -31.87 12.94 -2.99
CA SER A 159 -32.76 11.94 -3.59
C SER A 159 -31.95 10.94 -4.42
N SER A 160 -30.99 11.43 -5.20
CA SER A 160 -30.12 10.58 -6.04
C SER A 160 -29.30 9.59 -5.21
N THR A 161 -28.76 10.03 -4.07
CA THR A 161 -28.00 9.13 -3.17
C THR A 161 -28.91 8.07 -2.54
N ARG A 162 -30.14 8.41 -2.15
CA ARG A 162 -31.11 7.42 -1.64
C ARG A 162 -31.47 6.38 -2.70
N ALA A 163 -31.80 6.82 -3.91
CA ALA A 163 -32.10 5.94 -5.04
C ALA A 163 -30.92 5.02 -5.35
N LEU A 164 -29.67 5.52 -5.31
CA LEU A 164 -28.48 4.70 -5.50
C LEU A 164 -28.36 3.62 -4.41
N VAL A 165 -28.58 3.97 -3.13
CA VAL A 165 -28.53 3.00 -2.02
C VAL A 165 -29.60 1.92 -2.19
N GLU A 166 -30.82 2.30 -2.58
CA GLU A 166 -31.91 1.36 -2.86
C GLU A 166 -31.54 0.36 -3.97
N VAL A 167 -30.93 0.84 -5.06
CA VAL A 167 -30.48 -0.01 -6.17
C VAL A 167 -29.34 -0.96 -5.73
N ILE A 168 -28.40 -0.49 -4.91
CA ILE A 168 -27.35 -1.35 -4.35
C ILE A 168 -27.95 -2.43 -3.47
N GLN A 169 -28.87 -2.06 -2.57
CA GLN A 169 -29.55 -3.01 -1.70
C GLN A 169 -30.35 -4.05 -2.50
N LEU A 170 -31.02 -3.63 -3.57
CA LEU A 170 -31.74 -4.53 -4.48
C LEU A 170 -30.78 -5.50 -5.18
N ASN A 171 -29.63 -5.02 -5.64
CA ASN A 171 -28.60 -5.87 -6.25
C ASN A 171 -28.04 -6.90 -5.26
N GLU A 172 -27.85 -6.51 -4.00
CA GLU A 172 -27.44 -7.43 -2.92
C GLU A 172 -28.52 -8.47 -2.62
N ALA A 173 -29.78 -8.04 -2.50
CA ALA A 173 -30.93 -8.94 -2.32
C ALA A 173 -31.04 -9.96 -3.46
N HIS A 174 -30.82 -9.54 -4.70
CA HIS A 174 -30.81 -10.43 -5.86
C HIS A 174 -29.67 -11.44 -5.85
N ASN A 175 -28.46 -10.99 -5.51
CA ASN A 175 -27.29 -11.87 -5.42
C ASN A 175 -27.43 -12.87 -4.27
N THR A 176 -27.93 -12.44 -3.12
CA THR A 176 -28.21 -13.30 -1.98
C THR A 176 -29.28 -14.34 -2.32
N ALA A 177 -30.38 -13.96 -2.96
CA ALA A 177 -31.40 -14.89 -3.43
C ALA A 177 -30.82 -15.95 -4.38
N ARG A 178 -30.00 -15.55 -5.36
CA ARG A 178 -29.32 -16.49 -6.28
C ARG A 178 -28.37 -17.45 -5.56
N ILE A 179 -27.62 -16.96 -4.58
CA ILE A 179 -26.73 -17.81 -3.78
C ILE A 179 -27.54 -18.78 -2.93
N GLN A 180 -28.63 -18.32 -2.32
CA GLN A 180 -29.54 -19.16 -1.55
C GLN A 180 -30.18 -20.25 -2.40
N GLU A 181 -30.63 -19.95 -3.62
CA GLU A 181 -31.15 -20.96 -4.55
C GLU A 181 -30.10 -22.02 -4.91
N LYS A 182 -28.85 -21.59 -5.18
CA LYS A 182 -27.74 -22.53 -5.45
C LYS A 182 -27.47 -23.41 -4.23
N ARG A 183 -27.41 -22.83 -3.04
CA ARG A 183 -27.21 -23.57 -1.78
C ARG A 183 -28.36 -24.53 -1.52
N ARG A 184 -29.60 -24.11 -1.76
CA ARG A 184 -30.80 -24.95 -1.60
C ARG A 184 -30.73 -26.19 -2.48
N LYS A 185 -30.37 -26.05 -3.75
CA LYS A 185 -30.18 -27.19 -4.67
C LYS A 185 -29.12 -28.17 -4.16
N LEU A 186 -27.99 -27.67 -3.67
CA LEU A 186 -26.94 -28.52 -3.11
C LEU A 186 -27.40 -29.26 -1.85
N VAL A 187 -28.15 -28.59 -0.98
CA VAL A 187 -28.74 -29.19 0.23
C VAL A 187 -29.78 -30.25 -0.15
N GLU A 188 -30.67 -29.96 -1.09
CA GLU A 188 -31.65 -30.91 -1.63
C GLU A 188 -30.97 -32.15 -2.21
N ASP A 189 -29.87 -31.98 -2.94
CA ASP A 189 -29.11 -33.10 -3.51
C ASP A 189 -28.43 -33.95 -2.43
N VAL A 190 -27.87 -33.32 -1.40
CA VAL A 190 -27.32 -34.04 -0.23
C VAL A 190 -28.44 -34.80 0.49
N ALA A 191 -29.59 -34.16 0.71
CA ALA A 191 -30.75 -34.76 1.37
C ALA A 191 -31.31 -35.97 0.58
N LYS A 192 -31.34 -35.90 -0.75
CA LYS A 192 -31.71 -37.06 -1.59
C LYS A 192 -30.73 -38.22 -1.41
N ARG A 193 -29.43 -37.93 -1.39
CA ARG A 193 -28.39 -38.96 -1.20
C ARG A 193 -28.44 -39.59 0.19
N THR A 194 -28.75 -38.81 1.22
CA THR A 194 -28.89 -39.33 2.59
C THR A 194 -30.16 -40.17 2.70
N ALA A 195 -31.29 -39.70 2.17
CA ALA A 195 -32.55 -40.45 2.13
C ALA A 195 -32.42 -41.78 1.36
N TYR A 196 -31.78 -41.76 0.18
CA TYR A 196 -31.51 -42.98 -0.60
C TYR A 196 -30.69 -43.99 0.20
N ARG A 197 -29.62 -43.54 0.87
CA ARG A 197 -28.80 -44.44 1.70
C ARG A 197 -29.55 -45.04 2.86
N ARG A 198 -30.34 -44.22 3.57
CA ARG A 198 -31.19 -44.65 4.69
C ARG A 198 -32.17 -45.73 4.22
N ALA A 199 -32.85 -45.52 3.09
CA ALA A 199 -33.79 -46.49 2.52
C ALA A 199 -33.13 -47.81 2.10
N HIS A 200 -31.87 -47.77 1.66
CA HIS A 200 -31.10 -48.94 1.26
C HIS A 200 -30.22 -49.53 2.38
N GLY A 201 -30.34 -49.05 3.62
CA GLY A 201 -29.57 -49.56 4.77
C GLY A 201 -28.06 -49.34 4.68
N LEU A 202 -27.59 -48.40 3.86
CA LEU A 202 -26.18 -48.05 3.73
C LEU A 202 -25.72 -47.17 4.90
N PRO A 203 -24.51 -47.35 5.44
CA PRO A 203 -24.02 -46.56 6.56
C PRO A 203 -23.92 -45.07 6.21
N GLU A 204 -24.22 -44.22 7.18
CA GLU A 204 -24.10 -42.77 7.03
C GLU A 204 -22.63 -42.37 6.78
N GLU A 205 -22.41 -41.36 5.94
CA GLU A 205 -21.06 -40.88 5.62
C GLU A 205 -20.41 -40.25 6.85
N TYR A 206 -19.35 -40.87 7.37
CA TYR A 206 -18.44 -40.23 8.32
C TYR A 206 -17.54 -39.27 7.56
N GLY A 207 -17.42 -38.04 8.05
CA GLY A 207 -16.50 -37.04 7.50
C GLY A 207 -15.03 -37.44 7.71
N MET A 208 -14.14 -36.68 7.08
CA MET A 208 -12.71 -36.73 7.39
C MET A 208 -12.55 -36.53 8.92
N PHE A 209 -11.82 -37.43 9.59
CA PHE A 209 -11.68 -37.55 11.06
C PHE A 209 -12.76 -38.34 11.83
N GLY A 210 -13.66 -39.07 11.18
CA GLY A 210 -14.60 -39.96 11.89
C GLY A 210 -15.70 -39.22 12.66
N LEU A 211 -15.78 -37.88 12.52
CA LEU A 211 -16.94 -37.11 12.94
C LEU A 211 -18.07 -37.33 11.94
N LYS A 212 -19.29 -37.53 12.44
CA LYS A 212 -20.50 -37.56 11.60
C LYS A 212 -20.53 -36.26 10.79
N LYS A 213 -20.61 -36.39 9.46
CA LYS A 213 -20.72 -35.22 8.58
C LYS A 213 -22.02 -34.50 8.95
N ALA A 214 -22.01 -33.16 9.06
CA ALA A 214 -23.22 -32.39 9.34
C ALA A 214 -24.27 -32.71 8.28
N THR A 215 -25.20 -33.60 8.64
CA THR A 215 -26.15 -34.18 7.70
C THR A 215 -27.42 -33.38 7.86
N VAL A 216 -27.89 -32.77 6.78
CA VAL A 216 -29.19 -32.11 6.79
C VAL A 216 -30.24 -33.22 6.77
N ASP A 217 -31.09 -33.25 7.79
CA ASP A 217 -32.16 -34.24 7.87
C ASP A 217 -33.11 -34.07 6.68
N PRO A 218 -33.38 -35.15 5.91
CA PRO A 218 -34.19 -35.05 4.70
C PRO A 218 -35.62 -34.59 5.02
N ASP A 219 -36.14 -34.95 6.19
CA ASP A 219 -37.50 -34.64 6.62
C ASP A 219 -37.72 -33.12 6.83
N GLN A 220 -36.65 -32.38 7.18
CA GLN A 220 -36.70 -30.91 7.29
C GLN A 220 -36.70 -30.20 5.92
N VAL A 221 -36.17 -30.84 4.88
CA VAL A 221 -36.04 -30.26 3.53
C VAL A 221 -37.25 -30.59 2.64
N PHE A 222 -37.82 -31.79 2.79
CA PHE A 222 -38.94 -32.26 1.95
C PHE A 222 -40.33 -31.99 2.51
N GLY A 223 -40.44 -31.34 3.68
CA GLY A 223 -41.71 -30.75 4.15
C GLY A 223 -42.80 -31.78 4.44
N THR A 224 -42.43 -33.00 4.82
CA THR A 224 -43.36 -34.02 5.32
C THR A 224 -43.18 -34.14 6.82
N ASP A 225 -43.61 -33.14 7.58
CA ASP A 225 -44.13 -33.31 8.93
C ASP A 225 -44.71 -32.00 9.45
N GLY A 226 -46.02 -32.02 9.68
CA GLY A 226 -46.76 -30.98 10.38
C GLY A 226 -46.50 -31.01 11.89
N ASP A 227 -46.50 -29.80 12.48
CA ASP A 227 -47.05 -29.48 13.80
C ASP A 227 -46.58 -30.18 15.09
N LYS A 228 -45.52 -31.01 15.13
CA LYS A 228 -45.12 -31.65 16.42
C LYS A 228 -43.68 -31.49 16.89
N LYS A 229 -42.83 -30.74 16.20
CA LYS A 229 -41.43 -30.48 16.63
C LYS A 229 -41.05 -28.99 16.70
N ARG A 230 -42.00 -28.10 16.98
CA ARG A 230 -41.69 -26.67 17.17
C ARG A 230 -41.29 -26.27 18.60
N GLU A 231 -41.35 -27.16 19.58
CA GLU A 231 -41.11 -26.79 21.00
C GLU A 231 -39.94 -27.48 21.68
N GLN A 232 -39.22 -28.39 21.03
CA GLN A 232 -38.08 -29.10 21.63
C GLN A 232 -36.92 -29.27 20.66
N GLU A 233 -36.45 -28.18 20.05
CA GLU A 233 -35.13 -28.08 19.39
C GLU A 233 -34.85 -26.62 19.02
N ALA A 234 -35.08 -25.70 19.95
CA ALA A 234 -34.55 -24.33 19.90
C ALA A 234 -33.17 -24.23 20.58
N VAL A 235 -32.41 -25.35 20.55
CA VAL A 235 -30.99 -25.42 20.91
C VAL A 235 -30.29 -26.05 19.71
N VAL A 236 -30.32 -25.33 18.58
CA VAL A 236 -29.40 -25.61 17.49
C VAL A 236 -28.10 -24.94 17.89
N ASP A 237 -27.13 -25.75 18.30
CA ASP A 237 -25.76 -25.32 18.44
C ASP A 237 -25.31 -24.66 17.13
N ASP A 238 -25.04 -23.36 17.21
CA ASP A 238 -24.36 -22.54 16.20
C ASP A 238 -22.93 -23.07 15.99
N ALA A 239 -22.81 -24.20 15.30
CA ALA A 239 -21.56 -24.78 14.85
C ALA A 239 -21.24 -24.38 13.40
N SER A 240 -21.29 -23.08 13.14
CA SER A 240 -20.50 -22.43 12.11
C SER A 240 -19.87 -21.22 12.78
N PRO A 241 -18.58 -20.89 12.57
CA PRO A 241 -18.07 -19.60 13.04
C PRO A 241 -18.67 -18.51 12.14
N ILE A 242 -19.95 -18.24 12.33
CA ILE A 242 -20.51 -16.91 12.19
C ILE A 242 -19.71 -16.09 13.19
N ALA A 243 -19.02 -15.06 12.71
CA ALA A 243 -18.33 -14.12 13.56
C ALA A 243 -19.33 -13.68 14.64
N ALA A 244 -19.08 -14.11 15.89
CA ALA A 244 -19.84 -13.66 17.03
C ALA A 244 -19.93 -12.14 16.93
N GLU A 245 -21.14 -11.58 16.98
CA GLU A 245 -21.29 -10.14 17.07
C GLU A 245 -20.33 -9.65 18.17
N PRO A 246 -19.47 -8.67 17.89
CA PRO A 246 -18.51 -8.23 18.88
C PRO A 246 -19.32 -7.78 20.09
N LYS A 247 -19.17 -8.49 21.21
CA LYS A 247 -19.71 -8.04 22.50
C LYS A 247 -19.35 -6.56 22.60
N ARG A 248 -20.37 -5.69 22.63
CA ARG A 248 -20.16 -4.24 22.74
C ARG A 248 -19.36 -4.03 24.01
N LEU A 249 -18.05 -3.79 23.86
CA LEU A 249 -17.18 -3.47 24.98
C LEU A 249 -17.73 -2.20 25.63
N THR A 250 -17.88 -2.22 26.95
CA THR A 250 -18.24 -1.04 27.74
C THR A 250 -17.28 0.10 27.42
N ASP A 251 -17.75 1.34 27.49
CA ASP A 251 -16.97 2.53 27.09
C ASP A 251 -15.60 2.63 27.79
N GLU A 252 -15.48 2.04 28.98
CA GLU A 252 -14.24 1.96 29.75
C GLU A 252 -13.21 1.02 29.10
N GLN A 253 -13.64 -0.17 28.66
CA GLN A 253 -12.79 -1.14 27.98
C GLN A 253 -12.33 -0.64 26.60
N GLN A 254 -13.16 0.14 25.91
CA GLN A 254 -12.77 0.78 24.65
C GLN A 254 -11.69 1.85 24.87
N LYS A 255 -11.79 2.65 25.93
CA LYS A 255 -10.79 3.66 26.28
C LYS A 255 -9.45 3.05 26.68
N GLU A 256 -9.46 1.93 27.39
CA GLU A 256 -8.24 1.20 27.75
C GLU A 256 -7.54 0.61 26.52
N MET A 257 -8.29 -0.03 25.62
CA MET A 257 -7.77 -0.56 24.35
C MET A 257 -7.15 0.53 23.47
N VAL A 258 -7.83 1.68 23.34
CA VAL A 258 -7.29 2.84 22.59
C VAL A 258 -6.06 3.42 23.28
N GLY A 259 -6.04 3.46 24.61
CA GLY A 259 -4.89 3.89 25.41
C GLY A 259 -3.68 2.98 25.23
N GLU A 260 -3.87 1.66 25.25
CA GLU A 260 -2.81 0.67 24.97
C GLU A 260 -2.30 0.76 23.53
N LEU A 261 -3.19 0.88 22.55
CA LEU A 261 -2.80 1.01 21.15
C LEU A 261 -2.04 2.31 20.91
N LYS A 262 -2.42 3.41 21.56
CA LYS A 262 -1.69 4.68 21.49
C LYS A 262 -0.32 4.61 22.15
N LYS A 263 -0.18 3.88 23.26
CA LYS A 263 1.13 3.60 23.91
C LYS A 263 2.03 2.71 23.05
N LYS A 264 1.47 1.66 22.44
CA LYS A 264 2.19 0.76 21.51
C LYS A 264 2.56 1.46 20.20
N TRP A 265 1.73 2.38 19.72
CA TRP A 265 2.00 3.16 18.51
C TRP A 265 3.00 4.30 18.74
N LEU A 266 3.02 4.90 19.93
CA LEU A 266 4.05 5.88 20.34
C LEU A 266 5.36 5.23 20.82
N GLY A 267 5.43 3.90 20.86
CA GLY A 267 6.56 3.11 21.35
C GLY A 267 7.06 2.09 20.33
N ILE A 268 7.57 2.57 19.20
CA ILE A 268 8.47 1.81 18.31
C ILE A 268 9.74 2.67 18.20
N PHE A 269 10.92 2.31 18.73
CA PHE A 269 11.45 1.01 19.18
C PHE A 269 11.25 0.65 20.65
#